data_AF-Q4CSL3-F1
#
_entry.id   AF-Q4CSL3-F1
#
_cell.length_a   1.000
_cell.length_b   1.000
_cell.length_c   1.000
_cell.angle_alpha   90.00
_cell.angle_beta   90.00
_cell.angle_gamma   90.00
#
_symmetry.space_group_name_H-M   'P 1'
#
loop_
_entity.id
_entity.type
_entity.pdbx_description
1 polymer ?
#
loop_
_entity_poly.entity_id
_entity_poly.type
_entity_poly.pdbx_seq_one_letter_code
_entity_poly.pdbx_strand_id
1 'polypeptide(L)'
;MDKIVRTVYRQLYKKAASVDKDIAMRSVLTCSPQRLYDHRRGVWIAFDLAKQSGWPESRIFLDSLIRKLNHGRDFFIPQAGRDADDDGCRGGSGEGNRSGGNDSGSSNSSSGAHENEDGNKSNKNNTHGGGEPSPTLLQVLRKSFEETPFTIGQMNNAFAALKELAYVTEMASKHYGSGVSPPKEFDTLPKPKLTVVDTVGEMHHLSLTKGLSDVLERLSGEEKGMVSRKSEEDVRVKEETKDGTGKGDEDNDDDSDDDNFGLSGKTPRKNPFETPKAVHMLLAHPQLYEFFRYSVMIVVRSTPNEAAAFILNKPLENDEGMLMQVNSTIRLNHVHPILGKHLGNHTVMIGGPVSRGSFDSSILLLHRIPDVEDAIPVSQSLWVDGNYDVLQKKLDDGTADAKDIVVICGFSGWGAGQLAGEISSGTWVVARGSADDPAMDDFIFALARHAGESYCGAPQQPLESASSSSSSSSRRKAKKMPQGGECRIRSAAAWAWAYSALGPPYADLARNQKPFMQDPREN
;
A
#
# COMPACT_ATOMS: atom_id res chain seq x y z
N MET A 1 -4.92 49.12 -15.80
CA MET A 1 -4.69 48.14 -14.71
C MET A 1 -5.97 47.36 -14.37
N ASP A 2 -7.08 48.02 -14.01
CA ASP A 2 -8.35 47.34 -13.65
C ASP A 2 -8.85 46.28 -14.67
N LYS A 3 -8.84 46.60 -15.97
CA LYS A 3 -9.21 45.63 -17.03
C LYS A 3 -8.35 44.35 -17.00
N ILE A 4 -7.06 44.47 -16.68
CA ILE A 4 -6.13 43.33 -16.62
C ILE A 4 -6.47 42.49 -15.39
N VAL A 5 -6.63 43.13 -14.22
CA VAL A 5 -6.99 42.46 -12.95
C VAL A 5 -8.28 41.67 -13.08
N ARG A 6 -9.34 42.30 -13.59
CA ARG A 6 -10.64 41.63 -13.83
C ARG A 6 -10.52 40.47 -14.81
N THR A 7 -9.60 40.53 -15.76
CA THR A 7 -9.39 39.45 -16.74
C THR A 7 -8.65 38.28 -16.08
N VAL A 8 -7.61 38.55 -15.29
CA VAL A 8 -6.88 37.54 -14.52
C VAL A 8 -7.81 36.82 -13.55
N TYR A 9 -8.59 37.56 -12.74
CA TYR A 9 -9.53 36.95 -11.79
C TYR A 9 -10.63 36.14 -12.47
N ARG A 10 -11.20 36.62 -13.58
CA ARG A 10 -12.17 35.82 -14.36
C ARG A 10 -11.59 34.52 -14.87
N GLN A 11 -10.36 34.54 -15.39
CA GLN A 11 -9.69 33.33 -15.84
C GLN A 11 -9.35 32.39 -14.68
N LEU A 12 -8.86 32.94 -13.57
CA LEU A 12 -8.54 32.21 -12.34
C LEU A 12 -9.77 31.47 -11.82
N TYR A 13 -10.89 32.17 -11.64
CA TYR A 13 -12.13 31.59 -11.14
C TYR A 13 -12.74 30.58 -12.11
N LYS A 14 -12.64 30.81 -13.43
CA LYS A 14 -13.09 29.82 -14.43
C LYS A 14 -12.27 28.53 -14.35
N LYS A 15 -10.95 28.64 -14.19
CA LYS A 15 -10.07 27.48 -14.04
C LYS A 15 -10.27 26.77 -12.71
N ALA A 16 -10.43 27.53 -11.63
CA ALA A 16 -10.75 27.00 -10.31
C ALA A 16 -12.03 26.16 -10.31
N ALA A 17 -13.13 26.69 -10.87
CA ALA A 17 -14.38 25.97 -11.00
C ALA A 17 -14.28 24.72 -11.89
N SER A 18 -13.35 24.69 -12.85
CA SER A 18 -13.07 23.49 -13.64
C SER A 18 -12.35 22.42 -12.83
N VAL A 19 -11.37 22.81 -12.01
CA VAL A 19 -10.58 21.88 -11.17
C VAL A 19 -11.42 21.33 -10.01
N ASP A 20 -12.30 22.13 -9.41
CA ASP A 20 -13.21 21.68 -8.34
C ASP A 20 -14.18 20.58 -8.83
N LYS A 21 -14.60 20.62 -10.09
CA LYS A 21 -15.55 19.66 -10.66
C LYS A 21 -14.97 18.29 -10.97
N ASP A 22 -13.65 18.14 -11.00
CA ASP A 22 -13.00 16.87 -11.33
C ASP A 22 -11.98 16.50 -10.25
N ILE A 23 -12.32 15.48 -9.48
CA ILE A 23 -11.49 14.91 -8.41
C ILE A 23 -10.09 14.53 -8.93
N ALA A 24 -10.00 14.06 -10.17
CA ALA A 24 -8.75 13.68 -10.80
C ALA A 24 -7.87 14.90 -11.15
N MET A 25 -8.48 16.06 -11.44
CA MET A 25 -7.75 17.32 -11.57
C MET A 25 -7.33 17.85 -10.20
N ARG A 26 -8.24 17.76 -9.22
CA ARG A 26 -8.00 18.21 -7.86
C ARG A 26 -6.82 17.49 -7.20
N SER A 27 -6.68 16.18 -7.46
CA SER A 27 -5.60 15.36 -6.92
C SER A 27 -4.21 15.75 -7.42
N VAL A 28 -4.11 16.44 -8.57
CA VAL A 28 -2.82 16.93 -9.11
C VAL A 28 -2.29 18.12 -8.32
N LEU A 29 -3.15 18.86 -7.61
CA LEU A 29 -2.75 19.97 -6.76
C LEU A 29 -2.12 19.44 -5.47
N THR A 30 -0.80 19.23 -5.52
CA THR A 30 0.03 18.80 -4.39
C THR A 30 0.80 19.97 -3.80
N CYS A 31 0.99 19.99 -2.48
CA CYS A 31 1.91 20.91 -1.84
C CYS A 31 3.22 20.23 -1.43
N SER A 32 4.20 21.03 -1.02
CA SER A 32 5.49 20.57 -0.53
C SER A 32 5.32 19.74 0.75
N PRO A 33 6.18 18.76 1.05
CA PRO A 33 6.06 17.99 2.28
C PRO A 33 6.32 18.86 3.52
N GLN A 34 5.63 18.62 4.64
CA GLN A 34 5.93 19.32 5.91
C GLN A 34 7.15 18.77 6.64
N ARG A 35 7.48 17.51 6.38
CA ARG A 35 8.62 16.82 6.97
C ARG A 35 9.28 15.96 5.90
N LEU A 36 10.59 15.87 5.96
CA LEU A 36 11.38 14.94 5.15
C LEU A 36 12.02 13.92 6.08
N TYR A 37 12.00 12.66 5.68
CA TYR A 37 12.70 11.62 6.42
C TYR A 37 14.17 11.63 6.01
N ASP A 38 15.05 11.90 6.98
CA ASP A 38 16.49 11.81 6.76
C ASP A 38 16.95 10.37 6.99
N HIS A 39 17.14 9.63 5.89
CA HIS A 39 17.58 8.25 5.91
C HIS A 39 18.94 8.04 6.60
N ARG A 40 19.81 9.06 6.65
CA ARG A 40 21.12 8.96 7.32
C ARG A 40 20.99 9.02 8.83
N ARG A 41 19.99 9.76 9.32
CA ARG A 41 19.75 9.97 10.75
C ARG A 41 18.62 9.12 11.32
N GLY A 42 17.79 8.53 10.46
CA GLY A 42 16.62 7.75 10.85
C GLY A 42 15.53 8.59 11.52
N VAL A 43 15.43 9.89 11.18
CA VAL A 43 14.48 10.81 11.82
C VAL A 43 13.76 11.69 10.80
N TRP A 44 12.53 12.09 11.14
CA TRP A 44 11.79 13.11 10.40
C TRP A 44 12.30 14.51 10.76
N ILE A 45 12.66 15.29 9.75
CA ILE A 45 13.11 16.69 9.88
C ILE A 45 12.01 17.60 9.32
N ALA A 46 11.67 18.67 10.04
CA ALA A 46 10.73 19.67 9.55
C ALA A 46 11.25 20.34 8.26
N PHE A 47 10.39 20.41 7.25
CA PHE A 47 10.67 21.07 5.98
C PHE A 47 9.99 22.44 5.97
N ASP A 48 10.81 23.49 6.00
CA ASP A 48 10.34 24.86 5.95
C ASP A 48 10.56 25.44 4.55
N LEU A 49 9.47 25.52 3.77
CA LEU A 49 9.51 26.03 2.40
C LEU A 49 10.01 27.49 2.36
N ALA A 50 9.73 28.30 3.39
CA ALA A 50 10.14 29.70 3.41
C ALA A 50 11.66 29.88 3.60
N LYS A 51 12.34 28.86 4.13
CA LYS A 51 13.81 28.83 4.26
C LYS A 51 14.51 28.27 3.03
N GLN A 52 13.80 27.73 2.06
CA GLN A 52 14.39 27.21 0.83
C GLN A 52 14.80 28.39 -0.07
N SER A 53 16.12 28.59 -0.21
CA SER A 53 16.67 29.65 -1.04
C SER A 53 16.22 29.50 -2.50
N GLY A 54 15.70 30.58 -3.09
CA GLY A 54 15.40 30.66 -4.53
C GLY A 54 13.93 30.53 -4.91
N TRP A 55 13.03 30.24 -3.97
CA TRP A 55 11.61 30.17 -4.27
C TRP A 55 10.95 31.56 -4.22
N PRO A 56 10.16 31.95 -5.25
CA PRO A 56 9.40 33.20 -5.21
C PRO A 56 8.31 33.19 -4.11
N GLU A 57 8.02 34.34 -3.50
CA GLU A 57 6.92 34.51 -2.52
C GLU A 57 5.58 33.96 -3.01
N SER A 58 5.32 34.12 -4.32
CA SER A 58 4.10 33.62 -4.96
C SER A 58 3.96 32.09 -4.91
N ARG A 59 5.08 31.35 -4.87
CA ARG A 59 5.03 29.89 -4.67
C ARG A 59 4.73 29.54 -3.22
N ILE A 60 5.29 30.28 -2.25
CA ILE A 60 4.99 30.08 -0.83
C ILE A 60 3.48 30.31 -0.59
N PHE A 61 2.91 31.37 -1.18
CA PHE A 61 1.48 31.61 -1.17
C PHE A 61 0.68 30.45 -1.76
N LEU A 62 1.08 29.96 -2.94
CA LEU A 62 0.40 28.85 -3.61
C LEU A 62 0.46 27.56 -2.77
N ASP A 63 1.61 27.23 -2.19
CA ASP A 63 1.78 26.04 -1.36
C ASP A 63 0.84 26.08 -0.14
N SER A 64 0.80 27.22 0.54
CA SER A 64 -0.11 27.47 1.66
C SER A 64 -1.58 27.36 1.25
N LEU A 65 -1.93 27.90 0.08
CA LEU A 65 -3.26 27.79 -0.49
C LEU A 65 -3.64 26.32 -0.77
N ILE A 66 -2.80 25.58 -1.49
CA ILE A 66 -3.02 24.16 -1.82
C ILE A 66 -3.12 23.32 -0.55
N ARG A 67 -2.28 23.58 0.45
CA ARG A 67 -2.34 22.89 1.74
C ARG A 67 -3.67 23.12 2.46
N LYS A 68 -4.14 24.38 2.52
CA LYS A 68 -5.45 24.70 3.11
C LYS A 68 -6.58 23.97 2.39
N LEU A 69 -6.48 23.91 1.07
CA LEU A 69 -7.38 23.21 0.18
C LEU A 69 -7.34 21.68 0.35
N ASN A 70 -6.21 21.12 0.74
CA ASN A 70 -6.03 19.69 0.99
C ASN A 70 -6.21 19.35 2.48
N HIS A 71 -6.88 20.18 3.27
CA HIS A 71 -7.11 19.98 4.71
C HIS A 71 -5.84 19.78 5.54
N GLY A 72 -4.76 20.47 5.17
CA GLY A 72 -3.46 20.33 5.82
C GLY A 72 -2.61 19.18 5.27
N ARG A 73 -3.21 18.26 4.50
CA ARG A 73 -2.54 17.12 3.88
C ARG A 73 -1.66 17.57 2.70
N ASP A 74 -0.64 16.77 2.39
CA ASP A 74 0.22 17.01 1.23
C ASP A 74 -0.50 16.63 -0.07
N PHE A 75 -1.30 15.58 -0.01
CA PHE A 75 -2.13 15.07 -1.10
C PHE A 75 -3.63 15.18 -0.79
N PHE A 76 -4.42 15.47 -1.81
CA PHE A 76 -5.88 15.51 -1.71
C PHE A 76 -6.47 14.09 -1.79
N ILE A 77 -7.17 13.67 -0.74
CA ILE A 77 -7.99 12.45 -0.74
C ILE A 77 -9.43 12.87 -0.40
N PRO A 78 -10.42 12.55 -1.26
CA PRO A 78 -11.83 12.86 -1.01
C PRO A 78 -12.29 12.32 0.34
N GLN A 79 -13.02 13.13 1.10
CA GLN A 79 -13.59 12.73 2.38
C GLN A 79 -15.03 12.26 2.17
N ALA A 80 -15.33 11.01 2.58
CA ALA A 80 -16.68 10.44 2.47
C ALA A 80 -17.71 11.34 3.19
N GLY A 81 -18.76 11.75 2.47
CA GLY A 81 -19.82 12.63 2.95
C GLY A 81 -19.49 14.13 2.98
N ARG A 82 -18.32 14.58 2.51
CA ARG A 82 -17.94 16.01 2.48
C ARG A 82 -17.73 16.58 1.09
N ASP A 83 -17.32 15.75 0.12
CA ASP A 83 -17.01 16.18 -1.25
C ASP A 83 -17.88 15.49 -2.33
N ALA A 84 -18.80 14.60 -1.93
CA ALA A 84 -19.56 13.73 -2.85
C ALA A 84 -20.92 14.29 -3.28
N ASP A 85 -21.42 15.37 -2.67
CA ASP A 85 -22.81 15.83 -2.82
C ASP A 85 -23.00 17.04 -3.76
N ASP A 86 -22.01 17.45 -4.56
CA ASP A 86 -22.18 18.53 -5.56
C ASP A 86 -22.49 17.99 -6.97
N ASP A 87 -23.53 17.17 -7.08
CA ASP A 87 -24.10 16.71 -8.37
C ASP A 87 -25.13 17.74 -8.93
N GLY A 88 -24.86 19.02 -8.67
CA GLY A 88 -25.69 20.16 -9.03
C GLY A 88 -25.48 20.66 -10.46
N CYS A 89 -25.62 19.81 -11.49
CA CYS A 89 -25.70 20.25 -12.90
C CYS A 89 -26.27 19.16 -13.86
N ARG A 90 -27.43 18.57 -13.55
CA ARG A 90 -28.30 17.96 -14.59
C ARG A 90 -29.44 18.93 -14.94
N GLY A 91 -29.09 19.99 -15.68
CA GLY A 91 -30.04 20.77 -16.46
C GLY A 91 -30.46 19.96 -17.70
N GLY A 92 -31.52 19.16 -17.56
CA GLY A 92 -32.18 18.46 -18.64
C GLY A 92 -33.62 18.94 -18.74
N SER A 93 -33.90 19.70 -19.79
CA SER A 93 -35.21 20.16 -20.25
C SER A 93 -36.33 19.12 -20.09
N GLY A 94 -37.44 19.54 -19.49
CA GLY A 94 -38.71 18.80 -19.46
C GLY A 94 -39.87 19.75 -19.15
N GLU A 95 -40.50 20.28 -20.19
CA GLU A 95 -41.76 21.03 -20.12
C GLU A 95 -42.88 20.14 -19.58
N GLY A 96 -43.75 20.69 -18.72
CA GLY A 96 -44.89 19.92 -18.20
C GLY A 96 -45.75 20.61 -17.14
N ASN A 97 -46.52 21.62 -17.56
CA ASN A 97 -47.87 21.98 -17.10
C ASN A 97 -48.31 21.88 -15.60
N ARG A 98 -48.78 23.05 -15.12
CA ARG A 98 -50.09 23.32 -14.47
C ARG A 98 -50.30 23.08 -12.95
N SER A 99 -50.38 24.24 -12.28
CA SER A 99 -51.49 24.74 -11.43
C SER A 99 -51.78 24.12 -10.05
N GLY A 100 -51.66 24.97 -9.02
CA GLY A 100 -52.79 25.29 -8.11
C GLY A 100 -52.62 24.94 -6.62
N GLY A 101 -52.79 25.93 -5.75
CA GLY A 101 -53.38 25.73 -4.40
C GLY A 101 -52.57 26.24 -3.20
N ASN A 102 -53.06 27.31 -2.58
CA ASN A 102 -52.66 27.90 -1.29
C ASN A 102 -52.87 26.93 -0.10
N ASP A 103 -52.14 27.08 1.02
CA ASP A 103 -52.64 27.85 2.19
C ASP A 103 -51.69 27.84 3.42
N SER A 104 -51.94 28.83 4.26
CA SER A 104 -51.16 29.42 5.36
C SER A 104 -51.29 28.75 6.75
N GLY A 105 -50.39 29.06 7.69
CA GLY A 105 -50.57 28.76 9.13
C GLY A 105 -49.36 29.08 10.03
N SER A 106 -49.53 30.03 10.94
CA SER A 106 -48.56 30.72 11.82
C SER A 106 -48.51 30.13 13.25
N SER A 107 -47.40 30.28 14.00
CA SER A 107 -47.30 31.05 15.27
C SER A 107 -46.18 30.62 16.27
N ASN A 108 -45.68 31.62 17.01
CA ASN A 108 -44.52 31.73 17.92
C ASN A 108 -44.85 31.50 19.42
N SER A 109 -43.82 31.26 20.26
CA SER A 109 -43.58 31.87 21.62
C SER A 109 -42.43 31.15 22.38
N SER A 110 -41.26 31.76 22.68
CA SER A 110 -40.81 32.50 23.92
C SER A 110 -40.93 31.69 25.24
N SER A 111 -40.04 31.66 26.25
CA SER A 111 -38.89 32.46 26.74
C SER A 111 -38.41 31.84 28.10
N GLY A 112 -37.18 32.11 28.59
CA GLY A 112 -36.87 32.05 30.03
C GLY A 112 -35.47 31.60 30.43
N ALA A 113 -34.75 32.44 31.17
CA ALA A 113 -33.34 32.35 31.59
C ALA A 113 -33.17 31.96 33.08
N HIS A 114 -32.03 31.38 33.47
CA HIS A 114 -31.20 31.80 34.64
C HIS A 114 -29.93 30.91 34.81
N GLU A 115 -29.00 31.43 35.62
CA GLU A 115 -27.54 31.29 35.59
C GLU A 115 -26.94 30.34 36.65
N ASN A 116 -25.61 30.13 36.51
CA ASN A 116 -24.55 29.92 37.53
C ASN A 116 -23.94 28.51 37.80
N GLU A 117 -22.68 28.43 37.34
CA GLU A 117 -21.41 28.08 38.03
C GLU A 117 -21.07 26.65 38.53
N ASP A 118 -19.88 26.24 38.05
CA ASP A 118 -18.82 25.41 38.62
C ASP A 118 -18.98 23.90 38.83
N GLY A 119 -18.09 23.15 38.17
CA GLY A 119 -17.82 21.75 38.51
C GLY A 119 -17.23 20.91 37.39
N ASN A 120 -15.93 21.09 37.15
CA ASN A 120 -15.03 20.27 36.35
C ASN A 120 -15.41 18.76 36.29
N LYS A 121 -15.97 18.29 35.17
CA LYS A 121 -16.08 16.87 34.82
C LYS A 121 -15.86 16.65 33.32
N SER A 122 -14.80 15.91 33.05
CA SER A 122 -14.49 15.14 31.84
C SER A 122 -15.69 14.84 30.93
N ASN A 123 -15.76 15.53 29.79
CA ASN A 123 -16.80 15.27 28.80
C ASN A 123 -16.27 14.43 27.64
N LYS A 124 -16.71 13.17 27.63
CA LYS A 124 -16.81 12.32 26.45
C LYS A 124 -17.70 13.04 25.43
N ASN A 125 -17.11 13.67 24.42
CA ASN A 125 -17.83 14.12 23.24
C ASN A 125 -17.22 13.44 22.01
N ASN A 126 -17.69 12.24 21.70
CA ASN A 126 -17.59 11.69 20.36
C ASN A 126 -19.01 11.34 19.90
N THR A 127 -19.77 12.39 19.59
CA THR A 127 -21.12 12.34 19.07
C THR A 127 -21.21 13.34 17.93
N HIS A 128 -21.38 12.80 16.73
CA HIS A 128 -21.92 13.42 15.51
C HIS A 128 -21.70 14.93 15.34
N GLY A 129 -20.56 15.33 14.79
CA GLY A 129 -20.36 16.64 14.18
C GLY A 129 -20.66 16.58 12.69
N GLY A 130 -21.82 17.09 12.27
CA GLY A 130 -22.02 17.51 10.88
C GLY A 130 -21.08 18.66 10.58
N GLY A 131 -19.92 18.36 9.98
CA GLY A 131 -18.93 19.36 9.60
C GLY A 131 -19.44 20.19 8.42
N GLU A 132 -19.21 21.50 8.44
CA GLU A 132 -19.44 22.37 7.28
C GLU A 132 -18.75 21.79 6.04
N PRO A 133 -19.38 21.90 4.85
CA PRO A 133 -18.78 21.45 3.61
C PRO A 133 -17.43 22.14 3.41
N SER A 134 -16.43 21.37 2.98
CA SER A 134 -15.10 21.85 2.66
C SER A 134 -15.18 23.03 1.68
N PRO A 135 -14.50 24.16 1.93
CA PRO A 135 -14.61 25.28 1.01
C PRO A 135 -13.99 24.91 -0.34
N THR A 136 -14.74 25.13 -1.42
CA THR A 136 -14.26 24.84 -2.78
C THR A 136 -13.05 25.70 -3.12
N LEU A 137 -12.19 25.27 -4.06
CA LEU A 137 -11.08 26.08 -4.56
C LEU A 137 -11.57 27.46 -4.99
N LEU A 138 -12.73 27.51 -5.64
CA LEU A 138 -13.40 28.76 -6.00
C LEU A 138 -13.71 29.63 -4.78
N GLN A 139 -14.29 29.08 -3.71
CA GLN A 139 -14.61 29.82 -2.49
C GLN A 139 -13.35 30.34 -1.79
N VAL A 140 -12.31 29.50 -1.66
CA VAL A 140 -11.05 29.91 -1.01
C VAL A 140 -10.35 31.00 -1.83
N LEU A 141 -10.31 30.88 -3.16
CA LEU A 141 -9.71 31.89 -4.02
C LEU A 141 -10.49 33.21 -4.00
N ARG A 142 -11.83 33.16 -4.06
CA ARG A 142 -12.67 34.36 -3.95
C ARG A 142 -12.41 35.05 -2.63
N LYS A 143 -12.45 34.32 -1.52
CA LYS A 143 -12.14 34.87 -0.20
C LYS A 143 -10.77 35.54 -0.17
N SER A 144 -9.75 34.86 -0.69
CA SER A 144 -8.37 35.35 -0.71
C SER A 144 -8.18 36.60 -1.57
N PHE A 145 -8.85 36.73 -2.72
CA PHE A 145 -8.65 37.85 -3.65
C PHE A 145 -9.70 38.96 -3.57
N GLU A 146 -10.88 38.70 -2.97
CA GLU A 146 -11.94 39.70 -2.78
C GLU A 146 -11.82 40.41 -1.42
N GLU A 147 -11.33 39.73 -0.37
CA GLU A 147 -11.19 40.33 0.97
C GLU A 147 -9.89 41.12 1.15
N THR A 148 -8.89 40.91 0.29
CA THR A 148 -7.58 41.58 0.43
C THR A 148 -7.45 42.81 -0.47
N PRO A 149 -6.97 43.96 0.04
CA PRO A 149 -6.79 45.17 -0.78
C PRO A 149 -5.79 44.97 -1.91
N PHE A 150 -6.15 45.34 -3.13
CA PHE A 150 -5.31 45.13 -4.32
C PHE A 150 -3.86 45.63 -4.14
N THR A 151 -2.89 44.72 -4.30
CA THR A 151 -1.45 45.02 -4.31
C THR A 151 -0.74 44.33 -5.50
N ILE A 152 0.46 44.80 -5.87
CA ILE A 152 1.30 44.13 -6.87
C ILE A 152 1.60 42.67 -6.43
N GLY A 153 1.83 42.45 -5.13
CA GLY A 153 2.04 41.12 -4.56
C GLY A 153 0.83 40.20 -4.76
N GLN A 154 -0.40 40.68 -4.54
CA GLN A 154 -1.61 39.91 -4.84
C GLN A 154 -1.77 39.61 -6.33
N MET A 155 -1.39 40.53 -7.21
CA MET A 155 -1.40 40.26 -8.64
C MET A 155 -0.43 39.12 -8.98
N ASN A 156 0.79 39.14 -8.41
CA ASN A 156 1.77 38.07 -8.57
C ASN A 156 1.24 36.72 -8.03
N ASN A 157 0.58 36.71 -6.87
CA ASN A 157 -0.07 35.54 -6.30
C ASN A 157 -1.19 35.00 -7.20
N ALA A 158 -2.01 35.88 -7.76
CA ALA A 158 -3.08 35.51 -8.68
C ALA A 158 -2.52 34.92 -9.99
N PHE A 159 -1.43 35.49 -10.52
CA PHE A 159 -0.75 34.93 -11.69
C PHE A 159 -0.13 33.56 -11.42
N ALA A 160 0.49 33.37 -10.25
CA ALA A 160 1.04 32.07 -9.85
C ALA A 160 -0.07 31.02 -9.73
N ALA A 161 -1.17 31.33 -9.05
CA ALA A 161 -2.33 30.45 -8.95
C ALA A 161 -2.93 30.14 -10.34
N LEU A 162 -3.08 31.16 -11.20
CA LEU A 162 -3.60 30.98 -12.56
C LEU A 162 -2.69 30.08 -13.40
N LYS A 163 -1.36 30.25 -13.32
CA LYS A 163 -0.38 29.42 -14.05
C LYS A 163 -0.49 27.95 -13.65
N GLU A 164 -0.66 27.68 -12.36
CA GLU A 164 -0.71 26.32 -11.82
C GLU A 164 -2.04 25.64 -12.15
N LEU A 165 -3.17 26.34 -12.01
CA LEU A 165 -4.46 25.82 -12.47
C LEU A 165 -4.51 25.65 -13.99
N ALA A 166 -3.85 26.53 -14.76
CA ALA A 166 -3.72 26.37 -16.21
C ALA A 166 -2.95 25.08 -16.54
N TYR A 167 -1.80 24.85 -15.88
CA TYR A 167 -1.02 23.63 -16.03
C TYR A 167 -1.84 22.37 -15.70
N VAL A 168 -2.54 22.35 -14.58
CA VAL A 168 -3.39 21.20 -14.19
C VAL A 168 -4.47 20.94 -15.24
N THR A 169 -5.19 21.97 -15.69
CA THR A 169 -6.23 21.79 -16.71
C THR A 169 -5.67 21.36 -18.06
N GLU A 170 -4.48 21.82 -18.43
CA GLU A 170 -3.81 21.41 -19.67
C GLU A 170 -3.34 19.95 -19.59
N MET A 171 -2.69 19.56 -18.48
CA MET A 171 -2.29 18.18 -18.23
C MET A 171 -3.48 17.24 -18.25
N ALA A 172 -4.57 17.60 -17.57
CA ALA A 172 -5.80 16.82 -17.59
C ALA A 172 -6.35 16.68 -19.01
N SER A 173 -6.37 17.77 -19.80
CA SER A 173 -6.84 17.68 -21.19
C SER A 173 -5.96 16.79 -22.09
N LYS A 174 -4.64 16.75 -21.85
CA LYS A 174 -3.70 15.89 -22.59
C LYS A 174 -3.80 14.42 -22.17
N HIS A 175 -4.10 14.17 -20.90
CA HIS A 175 -4.02 12.84 -20.29
C HIS A 175 -5.38 12.24 -19.90
N TYR A 176 -6.50 12.93 -20.19
CA TYR A 176 -7.86 12.51 -19.83
C TYR A 176 -8.21 11.07 -20.29
N GLY A 177 -7.56 10.59 -21.35
CA GLY A 177 -7.72 9.23 -21.87
C GLY A 177 -6.47 8.36 -21.83
N SER A 178 -5.35 8.81 -21.23
CA SER A 178 -4.11 8.03 -21.17
C SER A 178 -3.99 7.17 -19.90
N GLY A 179 -4.99 7.20 -19.02
CA GLY A 179 -5.04 6.33 -17.85
C GLY A 179 -5.09 4.86 -18.26
N VAL A 180 -4.28 4.04 -17.61
CA VAL A 180 -4.37 2.58 -17.76
C VAL A 180 -5.68 2.12 -17.12
N SER A 181 -6.56 1.54 -17.94
CA SER A 181 -7.81 0.95 -17.47
C SER A 181 -7.55 -0.37 -16.74
N PRO A 182 -8.43 -0.77 -15.80
CA PRO A 182 -8.42 -2.11 -15.24
C PRO A 182 -8.43 -3.19 -16.35
N PRO A 183 -7.73 -4.31 -16.15
CA PRO A 183 -7.80 -5.47 -17.04
C PRO A 183 -9.24 -5.99 -17.16
N LYS A 184 -9.69 -6.26 -18.39
CA LYS A 184 -11.04 -6.79 -18.66
C LYS A 184 -11.31 -8.14 -17.99
N GLU A 185 -10.25 -8.92 -17.78
CA GLU A 185 -10.30 -10.22 -17.08
C GLU A 185 -10.83 -10.10 -15.65
N PHE A 186 -10.70 -8.91 -15.04
CA PHE A 186 -11.17 -8.67 -13.68
C PHE A 186 -12.64 -8.28 -13.58
N ASP A 187 -13.32 -8.01 -14.70
CA ASP A 187 -14.75 -7.70 -14.68
C ASP A 187 -15.59 -8.91 -14.27
N THR A 188 -15.05 -10.13 -14.39
CA THR A 188 -15.71 -11.38 -13.99
C THR A 188 -15.42 -11.79 -12.55
N LEU A 189 -14.42 -11.18 -11.90
CA LEU A 189 -14.02 -11.53 -10.53
C LEU A 189 -14.96 -10.88 -9.50
N PRO A 190 -15.21 -11.55 -8.36
CA PRO A 190 -16.00 -10.97 -7.30
C PRO A 190 -15.25 -9.75 -6.72
N LYS A 191 -15.97 -8.62 -6.59
CA LYS A 191 -15.41 -7.40 -6.01
C LYS A 191 -15.62 -7.43 -4.48
N PRO A 192 -14.56 -7.31 -3.66
CA PRO A 192 -14.70 -7.29 -2.22
C PRO A 192 -15.41 -6.02 -1.75
N LYS A 193 -16.08 -6.11 -0.59
CA LYS A 193 -16.68 -4.94 0.06
C LYS A 193 -15.60 -4.15 0.79
N LEU A 194 -15.04 -3.15 0.10
CA LEU A 194 -14.02 -2.27 0.65
C LEU A 194 -14.61 -0.95 1.16
N THR A 195 -14.05 -0.46 2.26
CA THR A 195 -14.35 0.86 2.82
C THR A 195 -13.04 1.64 3.00
N VAL A 196 -13.05 2.94 2.75
CA VAL A 196 -11.88 3.79 3.01
C VAL A 196 -11.88 4.25 4.46
N VAL A 197 -10.74 4.10 5.14
CA VAL A 197 -10.55 4.47 6.55
C VAL A 197 -9.35 5.40 6.71
N ASP A 198 -9.31 6.21 7.79
CA ASP A 198 -8.18 7.11 8.06
C ASP A 198 -7.08 6.48 8.94
N THR A 199 -7.26 5.24 9.41
CA THR A 199 -6.31 4.54 10.29
C THR A 199 -6.25 3.05 9.99
N VAL A 200 -5.07 2.46 10.13
CA VAL A 200 -4.89 0.99 10.11
C VAL A 200 -5.07 0.47 11.53
N GLY A 201 -5.95 -0.54 11.70
CA GLY A 201 -6.14 -1.19 13.00
C GLY A 201 -4.95 -2.07 13.39
N GLU A 202 -4.74 -2.24 14.69
CA GLU A 202 -3.70 -3.14 15.20
C GLU A 202 -3.93 -4.59 14.72
N MET A 203 -2.84 -5.24 14.30
CA MET A 203 -2.83 -6.63 13.85
C MET A 203 -1.44 -7.22 14.06
N HIS A 204 -1.40 -8.49 14.49
CA HIS A 204 -0.21 -9.31 14.74
C HIS A 204 0.92 -8.61 15.54
N HIS A 205 1.17 -9.07 16.76
CA HIS A 205 2.23 -8.48 17.61
C HIS A 205 3.67 -8.89 17.22
N LEU A 206 3.87 -9.70 16.18
CA LEU A 206 5.14 -10.40 15.87
C LEU A 206 6.09 -9.65 14.93
N SER A 207 7.34 -9.43 15.36
CA SER A 207 8.41 -8.85 14.52
C SER A 207 8.53 -9.56 13.17
N LEU A 208 8.34 -8.87 12.04
CA LEU A 208 8.78 -9.37 10.73
C LEU A 208 10.27 -9.12 10.49
N THR A 209 10.86 -8.21 11.28
CA THR A 209 12.28 -7.86 11.27
C THR A 209 13.16 -8.90 11.96
N LYS A 210 12.60 -9.66 12.90
CA LYS A 210 13.21 -10.86 13.47
C LYS A 210 12.56 -12.02 12.71
N GLY A 211 13.34 -12.99 12.22
CA GLY A 211 12.79 -14.03 11.33
C GLY A 211 11.56 -14.71 11.94
N LEU A 212 10.65 -15.21 11.11
CA LEU A 212 9.54 -16.03 11.64
C LEU A 212 10.08 -17.22 12.43
N SER A 213 11.19 -17.78 11.97
CA SER A 213 11.99 -18.76 12.71
C SER A 213 12.39 -18.28 14.12
N ASP A 214 12.89 -17.03 14.28
CA ASP A 214 13.27 -16.48 15.59
C ASP A 214 12.06 -16.31 16.53
N VAL A 215 10.89 -16.03 15.96
CA VAL A 215 9.62 -15.91 16.70
C VAL A 215 9.16 -17.29 17.16
N LEU A 216 9.24 -18.30 16.29
CA LEU A 216 8.84 -19.68 16.58
C LEU A 216 9.79 -20.35 17.58
N GLU A 217 11.09 -20.06 17.52
CA GLU A 217 12.07 -20.49 18.53
C GLU A 217 11.76 -19.92 19.91
N ARG A 218 11.29 -18.66 20.00
CA ARG A 218 10.86 -18.08 21.28
C ARG A 218 9.59 -18.73 21.82
N LEU A 219 8.59 -18.92 20.97
CA LEU A 219 7.31 -19.54 21.37
C LEU A 219 7.49 -21.01 21.78
N SER A 220 8.46 -21.72 21.21
CA SER A 220 8.80 -23.09 21.60
C SER A 220 9.80 -23.19 22.77
N GLY A 221 10.53 -22.11 23.07
CA GLY A 221 11.54 -22.05 24.13
C GLY A 221 10.99 -21.67 25.51
N GLU A 222 9.82 -21.02 25.61
CA GLU A 222 9.25 -20.60 26.89
C GLU A 222 8.80 -21.77 27.81
N GLU A 223 8.67 -22.99 27.29
CA GLU A 223 8.46 -24.20 28.12
C GLU A 223 9.76 -24.84 28.66
N LYS A 224 10.94 -24.38 28.24
CA LYS A 224 12.23 -24.89 28.75
C LYS A 224 12.93 -23.87 29.63
N GLY A 225 12.62 -23.94 30.92
CA GLY A 225 13.54 -23.71 32.02
C GLY A 225 14.53 -22.55 31.87
N MET A 226 14.14 -21.41 32.43
CA MET A 226 14.98 -20.30 32.86
C MET A 226 16.38 -20.74 33.34
N VAL A 227 17.40 -20.58 32.49
CA VAL A 227 18.81 -20.52 32.90
C VAL A 227 19.38 -19.17 32.49
N SER A 228 19.40 -18.29 33.48
CA SER A 228 20.02 -16.96 33.47
C SER A 228 21.48 -17.01 33.00
N ARG A 229 21.83 -16.25 31.96
CA ARG A 229 23.18 -15.69 31.80
C ARG A 229 23.09 -14.19 31.52
N LYS A 230 23.41 -13.42 32.57
CA LYS A 230 23.65 -11.98 32.52
C LYS A 230 25.02 -11.71 31.88
N SER A 231 25.02 -10.77 30.94
CA SER A 231 26.06 -9.78 30.58
C SER A 231 27.54 -10.10 30.88
N GLU A 232 28.35 -10.15 29.82
CA GLU A 232 29.77 -9.82 29.87
C GLU A 232 30.01 -8.59 28.97
N GLU A 233 30.22 -7.44 29.61
CA GLU A 233 31.08 -6.36 29.11
C GLU A 233 32.17 -6.13 30.17
N ASP A 234 33.39 -5.97 29.69
CA ASP A 234 34.57 -5.44 30.36
C ASP A 234 35.14 -6.22 31.58
N VAL A 235 36.32 -6.81 31.39
CA VAL A 235 37.60 -6.26 31.89
C VAL A 235 38.76 -7.23 31.59
N ARG A 236 39.86 -6.60 31.21
CA ARG A 236 41.10 -7.15 30.67
C ARG A 236 42.10 -7.45 31.82
N VAL A 237 42.94 -8.48 31.63
CA VAL A 237 44.35 -8.63 32.09
C VAL A 237 44.65 -9.38 33.42
N LYS A 238 45.36 -10.53 33.24
CA LYS A 238 46.41 -11.21 34.08
C LYS A 238 46.00 -11.77 35.45
N GLU A 239 46.54 -12.87 35.98
CA GLU A 239 47.63 -13.82 35.67
C GLU A 239 47.41 -15.04 36.60
N GLU A 240 47.79 -16.24 36.15
CA GLU A 240 48.47 -17.33 36.89
C GLU A 240 48.10 -17.59 38.38
N THR A 241 47.78 -18.79 38.88
CA THR A 241 48.58 -20.03 38.85
C THR A 241 47.86 -21.18 39.59
N LYS A 242 47.95 -22.39 39.02
CA LYS A 242 48.22 -23.74 39.58
C LYS A 242 47.47 -24.40 40.79
N ASP A 243 47.12 -25.66 40.48
CA ASP A 243 47.29 -26.94 41.22
C ASP A 243 46.26 -27.41 42.27
N GLY A 244 45.87 -28.71 42.12
CA GLY A 244 45.67 -29.57 43.30
C GLY A 244 44.49 -30.58 43.34
N THR A 245 44.51 -31.60 42.48
CA THR A 245 44.28 -33.06 42.75
C THR A 245 43.31 -33.62 43.83
N GLY A 246 42.55 -34.68 43.45
CA GLY A 246 42.06 -35.80 44.31
C GLY A 246 40.59 -36.20 44.01
N LYS A 247 40.19 -37.21 43.22
CA LYS A 247 40.37 -38.70 43.20
C LYS A 247 39.45 -39.49 44.18
N GLY A 248 38.73 -40.49 43.64
CA GLY A 248 37.90 -41.52 44.31
C GLY A 248 36.57 -41.73 43.55
N ASP A 249 36.44 -42.70 42.61
CA ASP A 249 36.21 -44.17 42.78
C ASP A 249 34.82 -44.44 43.39
N GLU A 250 33.94 -45.36 43.00
CA GLU A 250 33.86 -46.46 42.02
C GLU A 250 32.37 -46.93 42.03
N ASP A 251 32.02 -47.87 41.13
CA ASP A 251 30.96 -48.88 41.23
C ASP A 251 29.77 -48.88 40.25
N ASN A 252 29.76 -50.01 39.52
CA ASN A 252 28.96 -50.55 38.44
C ASN A 252 27.48 -50.83 38.81
N ASP A 253 26.60 -50.94 37.80
CA ASP A 253 26.06 -52.25 37.38
C ASP A 253 25.11 -52.12 36.17
N ASP A 254 25.22 -53.11 35.29
CA ASP A 254 24.48 -53.39 34.06
C ASP A 254 22.96 -53.53 34.27
N ASP A 255 22.17 -53.17 33.25
CA ASP A 255 21.23 -54.12 32.64
C ASP A 255 20.61 -53.52 31.36
N SER A 256 20.76 -54.28 30.28
CA SER A 256 20.17 -54.10 28.95
C SER A 256 18.73 -54.59 28.93
N ASP A 257 17.80 -53.84 28.33
CA ASP A 257 16.56 -54.41 27.80
C ASP A 257 15.99 -53.58 26.63
N ASP A 258 16.05 -54.23 25.47
CA ASP A 258 15.14 -54.32 24.33
C ASP A 258 14.36 -53.12 23.76
N ASP A 259 14.48 -53.08 22.43
CA ASP A 259 13.77 -52.33 21.41
C ASP A 259 12.23 -52.36 21.54
N ASN A 260 11.63 -51.18 21.68
CA ASN A 260 10.27 -50.94 21.20
C ASN A 260 10.03 -49.45 20.89
N PHE A 261 10.48 -48.98 19.73
CA PHE A 261 10.13 -47.65 19.21
C PHE A 261 8.72 -47.69 18.59
N GLY A 262 7.73 -47.82 19.47
CA GLY A 262 6.31 -47.72 19.15
C GLY A 262 5.93 -46.31 18.71
N LEU A 263 5.35 -46.24 17.52
CA LEU A 263 4.79 -45.07 16.85
C LEU A 263 3.82 -44.29 17.75
N SER A 264 4.31 -43.27 18.46
CA SER A 264 3.46 -42.30 19.16
C SER A 264 3.07 -41.18 18.20
N GLY A 265 1.80 -41.18 17.80
CA GLY A 265 1.19 -40.18 16.95
C GLY A 265 1.33 -38.79 17.54
N LYS A 266 2.21 -37.97 16.95
CA LYS A 266 2.25 -36.53 17.21
C LYS A 266 0.95 -35.92 16.66
N THR A 267 0.05 -35.56 17.56
CA THR A 267 -1.08 -34.67 17.26
C THR A 267 -0.57 -33.39 16.58
N PRO A 268 -1.22 -32.91 15.51
CA PRO A 268 -0.76 -31.73 14.77
C PRO A 268 -0.75 -30.51 15.70
N ARG A 269 0.39 -29.80 15.75
CA ARG A 269 0.53 -28.58 16.55
C ARG A 269 -0.39 -27.51 15.95
N LYS A 270 -1.32 -26.97 16.75
CA LYS A 270 -2.20 -25.88 16.31
C LYS A 270 -1.38 -24.60 16.10
N ASN A 271 -1.71 -23.88 15.05
CA ASN A 271 -1.09 -22.61 14.67
C ASN A 271 -1.27 -21.56 15.79
N PRO A 272 -0.20 -20.92 16.32
CA PRO A 272 -0.28 -20.03 17.47
C PRO A 272 -0.89 -18.64 17.16
N PHE A 273 -1.22 -18.37 15.90
CA PHE A 273 -1.58 -17.02 15.44
C PHE A 273 -3.09 -16.85 15.27
N GLU A 274 -3.63 -15.74 15.78
CA GLU A 274 -5.04 -15.36 15.58
C GLU A 274 -5.23 -14.68 14.21
N THR A 275 -6.27 -15.09 13.48
CA THR A 275 -6.68 -14.45 12.23
C THR A 275 -7.19 -13.04 12.50
N PRO A 276 -6.73 -12.01 11.76
CA PRO A 276 -7.20 -10.65 11.95
C PRO A 276 -8.67 -10.52 11.50
N LYS A 277 -9.45 -9.67 12.18
CA LYS A 277 -10.88 -9.44 11.85
C LYS A 277 -11.09 -8.67 10.54
N ALA A 278 -10.06 -7.96 10.07
CA ALA A 278 -10.14 -7.12 8.89
C ALA A 278 -8.79 -7.05 8.18
N VAL A 279 -8.86 -7.01 6.86
CA VAL A 279 -7.70 -6.85 5.99
C VAL A 279 -7.57 -5.36 5.66
N HIS A 280 -6.35 -4.82 5.81
CA HIS A 280 -6.04 -3.45 5.42
C HIS A 280 -5.11 -3.45 4.22
N MET A 281 -5.43 -2.63 3.23
CA MET A 281 -4.60 -2.40 2.06
C MET A 281 -4.20 -0.94 1.96
N LEU A 282 -2.99 -0.68 1.49
CA LEU A 282 -2.49 0.67 1.21
C LEU A 282 -2.40 0.86 -0.30
N LEU A 283 -3.14 1.83 -0.81
CA LEU A 283 -3.09 2.21 -2.22
C LEU A 283 -2.32 3.52 -2.34
N ALA A 284 -1.24 3.50 -3.12
CA ALA A 284 -0.45 4.70 -3.40
C ALA A 284 -1.32 5.80 -4.00
N HIS A 285 -1.18 7.03 -3.51
CA HIS A 285 -1.82 8.19 -4.13
C HIS A 285 -1.36 8.34 -5.60
N PRO A 286 -2.20 8.79 -6.56
CA PRO A 286 -1.83 8.88 -7.99
C PRO A 286 -0.61 9.77 -8.28
N GLN A 287 -0.36 10.75 -7.41
CA GLN A 287 0.78 11.67 -7.51
C GLN A 287 2.03 11.17 -6.78
N LEU A 288 1.99 9.99 -6.16
CA LEU A 288 3.15 9.38 -5.54
C LEU A 288 4.15 8.93 -6.63
N TYR A 289 5.43 9.17 -6.37
CA TYR A 289 6.53 8.90 -7.27
C TYR A 289 7.48 7.85 -6.70
N GLU A 290 8.56 7.58 -7.43
CA GLU A 290 9.63 6.67 -7.02
C GLU A 290 9.15 5.23 -6.81
N PHE A 291 9.75 4.53 -5.86
CA PHE A 291 9.55 3.11 -5.61
C PHE A 291 8.09 2.74 -5.32
N PHE A 292 7.31 3.60 -4.67
CA PHE A 292 5.91 3.31 -4.30
C PHE A 292 4.89 3.80 -5.34
N ARG A 293 5.36 4.28 -6.49
CA ARG A 293 4.46 4.69 -7.58
C ARG A 293 3.58 3.52 -8.01
N TYR A 294 2.26 3.76 -8.00
CA TYR A 294 1.25 2.76 -8.34
C TYR A 294 1.33 1.46 -7.52
N SER A 295 1.87 1.49 -6.30
CA SER A 295 1.88 0.30 -5.46
C SER A 295 0.53 0.07 -4.80
N VAL A 296 0.10 -1.19 -4.77
CA VAL A 296 -0.99 -1.71 -3.94
C VAL A 296 -0.37 -2.67 -2.94
N MET A 297 -0.60 -2.43 -1.66
CA MET A 297 0.04 -3.17 -0.59
C MET A 297 -0.97 -3.82 0.33
N ILE A 298 -0.64 -4.97 0.87
CA ILE A 298 -1.38 -5.61 1.97
C ILE A 298 -0.62 -5.39 3.28
N VAL A 299 -1.29 -4.84 4.29
CA VAL A 299 -0.72 -4.72 5.63
C VAL A 299 -0.78 -6.10 6.28
N VAL A 300 0.37 -6.57 6.73
CA VAL A 300 0.52 -7.86 7.42
C VAL A 300 0.86 -7.70 8.88
N ARG A 301 1.20 -6.47 9.30
CA ARG A 301 1.43 -6.12 10.69
C ARG A 301 1.15 -4.65 10.97
N SER A 302 0.53 -4.39 12.11
CA SER A 302 0.39 -3.05 12.65
C SER A 302 0.39 -3.12 14.17
N THR A 303 1.40 -2.52 14.79
CA THR A 303 1.51 -2.31 16.23
C THR A 303 1.78 -0.83 16.48
N PRO A 304 1.61 -0.32 17.71
CA PRO A 304 1.94 1.07 18.03
C PRO A 304 3.39 1.48 17.69
N ASN A 305 4.32 0.52 17.70
CA ASN A 305 5.75 0.77 17.51
C ASN A 305 6.24 0.52 16.08
N GLU A 306 5.56 -0.31 15.31
CA GLU A 306 5.96 -0.66 13.95
C GLU A 306 4.79 -1.21 13.13
N ALA A 307 4.85 -1.02 11.82
CA ALA A 307 3.95 -1.64 10.87
C ALA A 307 4.73 -2.24 9.70
N ALA A 308 4.15 -3.23 9.02
CA ALA A 308 4.75 -3.83 7.84
C ALA A 308 3.69 -4.27 6.82
N ALA A 309 4.07 -4.19 5.55
CA ALA A 309 3.21 -4.51 4.41
C ALA A 309 4.02 -5.11 3.26
N PHE A 310 3.33 -5.85 2.39
CA PHE A 310 3.89 -6.34 1.13
C PHE A 310 3.23 -5.64 -0.05
N ILE A 311 4.03 -5.18 -1.01
CA ILE A 311 3.52 -4.76 -2.32
C ILE A 311 3.09 -6.01 -3.08
N LEU A 312 1.85 -5.98 -3.60
CA LEU A 312 1.25 -7.08 -4.33
C LEU A 312 1.52 -7.00 -5.83
N ASN A 313 1.60 -5.79 -6.39
CA ASN A 313 1.58 -5.55 -7.83
C ASN A 313 2.92 -5.07 -8.42
N LYS A 314 4.04 -5.51 -7.84
CA LYS A 314 5.37 -5.08 -8.28
C LYS A 314 6.28 -6.27 -8.51
N PRO A 315 6.34 -6.83 -9.72
CA PRO A 315 7.22 -7.95 -10.00
C PRO A 315 8.68 -7.50 -10.07
N LEU A 316 9.60 -8.45 -9.87
CA LEU A 316 11.02 -8.27 -10.07
C LEU A 316 11.34 -8.31 -11.56
N GLU A 317 12.06 -7.29 -12.03
CA GLU A 317 12.53 -7.17 -13.40
C GLU A 317 14.06 -7.16 -13.43
N ASN A 318 14.65 -7.66 -14.52
CA ASN A 318 16.06 -7.38 -14.82
C ASN A 318 16.23 -6.01 -15.48
N ASP A 319 17.47 -5.62 -15.78
CA ASP A 319 17.79 -4.34 -16.44
C ASP A 319 17.15 -4.17 -17.83
N GLU A 320 16.68 -5.26 -18.45
CA GLU A 320 15.98 -5.26 -19.74
C GLU A 320 14.45 -5.15 -19.59
N GLY A 321 13.92 -5.12 -18.36
CA GLY A 321 12.49 -5.11 -18.07
C GLY A 321 11.81 -6.48 -18.20
N MET A 322 12.59 -7.56 -18.23
CA MET A 322 12.08 -8.93 -18.26
C MET A 322 11.75 -9.41 -16.86
N LEU A 323 10.60 -10.07 -16.70
CA LEU A 323 10.17 -10.65 -15.44
C LEU A 323 11.13 -11.75 -14.97
N MET A 324 11.59 -11.63 -13.73
CA MET A 324 12.47 -12.59 -13.08
C MET A 324 11.64 -13.70 -12.44
N GLN A 325 11.75 -14.90 -13.00
CA GLN A 325 11.19 -16.10 -12.38
C GLN A 325 12.12 -16.64 -11.29
N VAL A 326 11.59 -17.45 -10.38
CA VAL A 326 12.37 -18.10 -9.32
C VAL A 326 13.57 -18.88 -9.89
N ASN A 327 13.38 -19.63 -10.98
CA ASN A 327 14.48 -20.36 -11.63
C ASN A 327 15.54 -19.45 -12.27
N SER A 328 15.19 -18.21 -12.61
CA SER A 328 16.14 -17.21 -13.12
C SER A 328 16.99 -16.60 -12.01
N THR A 329 16.58 -16.77 -10.75
CA THR A 329 17.28 -16.29 -9.56
C THR A 329 18.01 -17.45 -8.88
N ILE A 330 19.25 -17.74 -9.32
CA ILE A 330 20.07 -18.88 -8.87
C ILE A 330 20.06 -19.07 -7.34
N ARG A 331 20.08 -17.97 -6.59
CA ARG A 331 20.10 -17.99 -5.13
C ARG A 331 18.83 -18.59 -4.52
N LEU A 332 17.65 -18.36 -5.11
CA LEU A 332 16.38 -18.83 -4.54
C LEU A 332 16.22 -20.34 -4.67
N ASN A 333 16.73 -20.93 -5.75
CA ASN A 333 16.69 -22.38 -5.94
C ASN A 333 17.44 -23.15 -4.83
N HIS A 334 18.38 -22.51 -4.12
CA HIS A 334 19.13 -23.12 -3.03
C HIS A 334 18.54 -22.85 -1.64
N VAL A 335 17.52 -21.99 -1.51
CA VAL A 335 16.90 -21.69 -0.21
C VAL A 335 16.08 -22.87 0.27
N HIS A 336 15.27 -23.46 -0.61
CA HIS A 336 14.45 -24.63 -0.29
C HIS A 336 14.04 -25.36 -1.59
N PRO A 337 13.98 -26.70 -1.62
CA PRO A 337 13.65 -27.44 -2.85
C PRO A 337 12.30 -27.07 -3.47
N ILE A 338 11.31 -26.66 -2.65
CA ILE A 338 10.00 -26.16 -3.11
C ILE A 338 10.11 -25.06 -4.18
N LEU A 339 11.09 -24.16 -4.04
CA LEU A 339 11.26 -23.00 -4.90
C LEU A 339 11.65 -23.43 -6.32
N GLY A 340 12.64 -24.31 -6.45
CA GLY A 340 13.06 -24.83 -7.75
C GLY A 340 12.09 -25.85 -8.33
N LYS A 341 11.56 -26.76 -7.49
CA LYS A 341 10.74 -27.90 -7.93
C LYS A 341 9.34 -27.49 -8.37
N HIS A 342 8.66 -26.64 -7.59
CA HIS A 342 7.25 -26.29 -7.79
C HIS A 342 7.03 -24.84 -8.21
N LEU A 343 7.86 -23.92 -7.70
CA LEU A 343 7.66 -22.48 -7.90
C LEU A 343 8.60 -21.89 -8.94
N GLY A 344 9.37 -22.73 -9.65
CA GLY A 344 10.46 -22.29 -10.52
C GLY A 344 10.04 -21.33 -11.64
N ASN A 345 8.80 -21.47 -12.13
CA ASN A 345 8.22 -20.62 -13.17
C ASN A 345 7.46 -19.41 -12.63
N HIS A 346 7.30 -19.27 -11.31
CA HIS A 346 6.65 -18.11 -10.71
C HIS A 346 7.54 -16.89 -10.80
N THR A 347 6.91 -15.76 -11.12
CA THR A 347 7.56 -14.45 -11.06
C THR A 347 7.77 -14.07 -9.60
N VAL A 348 8.97 -13.62 -9.27
CA VAL A 348 9.28 -13.09 -7.93
C VAL A 348 8.68 -11.70 -7.83
N MET A 349 7.89 -11.45 -6.78
CA MET A 349 7.33 -10.13 -6.48
C MET A 349 8.23 -9.38 -5.50
N ILE A 350 8.39 -8.07 -5.66
CA ILE A 350 9.09 -7.20 -4.72
C ILE A 350 8.08 -6.72 -3.68
N GLY A 351 8.11 -7.29 -2.48
CA GLY A 351 7.20 -6.92 -1.39
C GLY A 351 7.55 -5.58 -0.73
N GLY A 352 8.77 -5.09 -0.92
CA GLY A 352 9.18 -3.76 -0.49
C GLY A 352 10.70 -3.60 -0.47
N PRO A 353 11.23 -2.43 -0.07
CA PRO A 353 12.64 -2.13 -0.15
C PRO A 353 13.48 -2.75 0.98
N VAL A 354 12.85 -3.26 2.04
CA VAL A 354 13.55 -3.84 3.20
C VAL A 354 13.79 -5.33 2.97
N SER A 355 15.05 -5.76 3.09
CA SER A 355 15.46 -7.16 3.07
C SER A 355 15.94 -7.61 4.47
N ARG A 356 15.65 -8.85 4.86
CA ARG A 356 16.13 -9.52 6.08
C ARG A 356 17.57 -10.02 5.89
N GLY A 357 18.49 -9.12 5.52
CA GLY A 357 19.84 -9.47 5.13
C GLY A 357 19.96 -9.71 3.64
N SER A 358 20.40 -10.91 3.24
CA SER A 358 20.55 -11.24 1.82
C SER A 358 19.19 -11.40 1.13
N PHE A 359 19.20 -11.33 -0.19
CA PHE A 359 17.98 -11.41 -1.00
C PHE A 359 17.21 -12.73 -0.75
N ASP A 360 17.95 -13.83 -0.57
CA ASP A 360 17.47 -15.18 -0.30
C ASP A 360 16.88 -15.38 1.11
N SER A 361 17.36 -14.66 2.13
CA SER A 361 16.76 -14.69 3.48
C SER A 361 15.50 -13.82 3.61
N SER A 362 15.15 -13.11 2.54
CA SER A 362 14.02 -12.17 2.49
C SER A 362 12.81 -12.70 1.72
N ILE A 363 12.86 -13.97 1.30
CA ILE A 363 11.74 -14.62 0.62
C ILE A 363 10.63 -14.91 1.62
N LEU A 364 9.40 -14.71 1.17
CA LEU A 364 8.16 -14.99 1.85
C LEU A 364 7.18 -15.59 0.84
N LEU A 365 6.35 -16.53 1.30
CA LEU A 365 5.30 -17.13 0.47
C LEU A 365 3.93 -16.63 0.93
N LEU A 366 3.22 -15.89 0.09
CA LEU A 366 1.81 -15.60 0.32
C LEU A 366 0.99 -16.73 -0.30
N HIS A 367 0.14 -17.42 0.46
CA HIS A 367 -0.58 -18.59 -0.03
C HIS A 367 -2.01 -18.73 0.50
N ARG A 368 -2.82 -19.51 -0.23
CA ARG A 368 -4.19 -19.92 0.19
C ARG A 368 -4.28 -21.36 0.66
N ILE A 369 -3.13 -21.98 0.92
CA ILE A 369 -3.05 -23.38 1.33
C ILE A 369 -3.34 -23.48 2.83
N PRO A 370 -4.44 -24.16 3.26
CA PRO A 370 -4.77 -24.30 4.67
C PRO A 370 -3.89 -25.36 5.36
N ASP A 371 -3.96 -25.41 6.69
CA ASP A 371 -3.29 -26.41 7.53
C ASP A 371 -1.78 -26.50 7.30
N VAL A 372 -1.12 -25.34 7.16
CA VAL A 372 0.33 -25.21 7.12
C VAL A 372 0.80 -24.77 8.51
N GLU A 373 1.65 -25.57 9.13
CA GLU A 373 2.23 -25.24 10.43
C GLU A 373 3.00 -23.92 10.34
N ASP A 374 2.91 -23.09 11.38
CA ASP A 374 3.62 -21.83 11.54
C ASP A 374 3.29 -20.71 10.52
N ALA A 375 2.27 -20.89 9.68
CA ALA A 375 1.83 -19.90 8.71
C ALA A 375 1.09 -18.73 9.39
N ILE A 376 1.42 -17.47 9.11
CA ILE A 376 0.70 -16.33 9.72
C ILE A 376 -0.59 -16.05 8.93
N PRO A 377 -1.79 -16.13 9.54
CA PRO A 377 -3.02 -15.75 8.87
C PRO A 377 -3.09 -14.24 8.66
N VAL A 378 -3.33 -13.79 7.43
CA VAL A 378 -3.58 -12.38 7.08
C VAL A 378 -5.05 -12.12 6.79
N SER A 379 -5.78 -13.17 6.41
CA SER A 379 -7.23 -13.20 6.20
C SER A 379 -7.75 -14.60 6.53
N GLN A 380 -9.03 -14.87 6.34
CA GLN A 380 -9.63 -16.16 6.67
C GLN A 380 -9.05 -17.32 5.84
N SER A 381 -8.71 -17.10 4.57
CA SER A 381 -8.12 -18.12 3.68
C SER A 381 -6.80 -17.66 3.06
N LEU A 382 -6.10 -16.75 3.73
CA LEU A 382 -4.85 -16.17 3.26
C LEU A 382 -3.80 -16.21 4.37
N TRP A 383 -2.66 -16.82 4.07
CA TRP A 383 -1.55 -16.94 5.00
C TRP A 383 -0.24 -16.49 4.38
N VAL A 384 0.69 -16.10 5.25
CA VAL A 384 2.05 -15.73 4.91
C VAL A 384 3.01 -16.71 5.58
N ASP A 385 3.92 -17.24 4.77
CA ASP A 385 4.98 -18.15 5.18
C ASP A 385 4.42 -19.41 5.86
N GLY A 386 5.27 -20.16 6.55
CA GLY A 386 4.93 -21.39 7.24
C GLY A 386 5.96 -22.45 6.94
N ASN A 387 5.70 -23.68 7.39
CA ASN A 387 6.64 -24.76 7.18
C ASN A 387 6.74 -25.14 5.69
N TYR A 388 7.88 -24.81 5.07
CA TYR A 388 8.13 -25.07 3.65
C TYR A 388 8.15 -26.56 3.29
N ASP A 389 8.53 -27.45 4.22
CA ASP A 389 8.46 -28.91 4.01
C ASP A 389 7.01 -29.37 3.91
N VAL A 390 6.12 -28.81 4.75
CA VAL A 390 4.68 -29.11 4.73
C VAL A 390 4.05 -28.60 3.44
N LEU A 391 4.37 -27.37 3.03
CA LEU A 391 3.94 -26.82 1.74
C LEU A 391 4.41 -27.68 0.58
N GLN A 392 5.70 -28.07 0.58
CA GLN A 392 6.25 -28.91 -0.48
C GLN A 392 5.54 -30.27 -0.55
N LYS A 393 5.28 -30.90 0.60
CA LYS A 393 4.57 -32.17 0.67
C LYS A 393 3.17 -32.06 0.08
N LYS A 394 2.42 -31.00 0.42
CA LYS A 394 1.08 -30.72 -0.12
C LYS A 394 1.07 -30.46 -1.64
N LEU A 395 2.16 -29.92 -2.18
CA LEU A 395 2.33 -29.77 -3.63
C LEU A 395 2.72 -31.09 -4.29
N ASP A 396 3.56 -31.90 -3.63
CA ASP A 396 4.00 -33.21 -4.11
C ASP A 396 2.86 -34.25 -4.15
N ASP A 397 1.95 -34.21 -3.19
CA ASP A 397 0.79 -35.12 -3.12
C ASP A 397 -0.43 -34.62 -3.93
N GLY A 398 -0.37 -33.40 -4.47
CA GLY A 398 -1.43 -32.79 -5.26
C GLY A 398 -2.63 -32.29 -4.45
N THR A 399 -2.51 -32.18 -3.12
CA THR A 399 -3.55 -31.60 -2.25
C THR A 399 -3.53 -30.06 -2.24
N ALA A 400 -2.48 -29.45 -2.77
CA ALA A 400 -2.37 -28.02 -3.04
C ALA A 400 -1.91 -27.75 -4.49
N ASP A 401 -2.25 -26.58 -5.03
CA ASP A 401 -1.77 -26.13 -6.33
C ASP A 401 -0.71 -25.04 -6.14
N ALA A 402 0.38 -25.11 -6.91
CA ALA A 402 1.40 -24.07 -6.93
C ALA A 402 0.81 -22.70 -7.29
N LYS A 403 -0.27 -22.66 -8.08
CA LYS A 403 -0.99 -21.42 -8.45
C LYS A 403 -1.53 -20.65 -7.25
N ASP A 404 -1.72 -21.30 -6.11
CA ASP A 404 -2.17 -20.71 -4.85
C ASP A 404 -1.02 -20.18 -3.99
N ILE A 405 0.16 -19.98 -4.59
CA ILE A 405 1.35 -19.40 -3.95
C ILE A 405 1.87 -18.23 -4.78
N VAL A 406 2.13 -17.11 -4.12
CA VAL A 406 2.86 -15.95 -4.65
C VAL A 406 4.19 -15.84 -3.91
N VAL A 407 5.28 -15.79 -4.68
CA VAL A 407 6.63 -15.64 -4.13
C VAL A 407 6.96 -14.16 -3.99
N ILE A 408 7.17 -13.70 -2.76
CA ILE A 408 7.45 -12.29 -2.44
C ILE A 408 8.87 -12.21 -1.87
N CYS A 409 9.62 -11.19 -2.27
CA CYS A 409 10.93 -10.87 -1.71
C CYS A 409 10.89 -9.49 -1.07
N GLY A 410 11.29 -9.43 0.20
CA GLY A 410 11.34 -8.19 0.98
C GLY A 410 9.97 -7.68 1.40
N PHE A 411 9.98 -6.59 2.17
CA PHE A 411 8.78 -5.95 2.69
C PHE A 411 8.97 -4.45 2.87
N SER A 412 7.89 -3.74 3.13
CA SER A 412 7.94 -2.35 3.58
C SER A 412 7.69 -2.29 5.07
N GLY A 413 8.58 -1.64 5.80
CA GLY A 413 8.46 -1.43 7.23
C GLY A 413 8.29 0.06 7.56
N TRP A 414 7.51 0.34 8.59
CA TRP A 414 7.34 1.67 9.17
C TRP A 414 7.71 1.62 10.65
N GLY A 415 8.48 2.62 11.11
CA GLY A 415 8.71 2.83 12.53
C GLY A 415 7.51 3.45 13.25
N ALA A 416 7.65 3.67 14.55
CA ALA A 416 6.60 4.20 15.41
C ALA A 416 6.01 5.51 14.86
N GLY A 417 4.69 5.52 14.64
CA GLY A 417 3.95 6.67 14.13
C GLY A 417 4.21 7.05 12.66
N GLN A 418 5.16 6.40 11.96
CA GLN A 418 5.52 6.76 10.59
C GLN A 418 4.37 6.51 9.61
N LEU A 419 3.75 5.33 9.66
CA LEU A 419 2.61 4.98 8.80
C LEU A 419 1.42 5.92 9.05
N ALA A 420 1.11 6.22 10.32
CA ALA A 420 0.05 7.15 10.68
C ALA A 420 0.33 8.57 10.14
N GLY A 421 1.59 9.01 10.19
CA GLY A 421 2.05 10.25 9.57
C GLY A 421 1.80 10.27 8.06
N GLU A 422 2.20 9.22 7.34
CA GLU A 422 2.02 9.11 5.89
C GLU A 422 0.54 9.03 5.47
N ILE A 423 -0.31 8.37 6.27
CA ILE A 423 -1.77 8.38 6.04
C ILE A 423 -2.32 9.79 6.27
N SER A 424 -1.89 10.47 7.34
CA SER A 424 -2.33 11.83 7.64
C SER A 424 -1.91 12.85 6.57
N SER A 425 -0.76 12.65 5.91
CA SER A 425 -0.32 13.48 4.77
C SER A 425 -1.02 13.14 3.46
N GLY A 426 -1.82 12.07 3.42
CA GLY A 426 -2.53 11.61 2.22
C GLY A 426 -1.69 10.80 1.25
N THR A 427 -0.53 10.28 1.68
CA THR A 427 0.34 9.44 0.85
C THR A 427 -0.34 8.13 0.45
N TRP A 428 -1.17 7.60 1.35
CA TRP A 428 -1.87 6.33 1.21
C TRP A 428 -3.38 6.52 1.32
N VAL A 429 -4.14 5.90 0.41
CA VAL A 429 -5.56 5.60 0.62
C VAL A 429 -5.64 4.24 1.30
N VAL A 430 -6.19 4.20 2.52
CA VAL A 430 -6.31 2.94 3.28
C VAL A 430 -7.66 2.31 2.99
N ALA A 431 -7.63 1.15 2.34
CA ALA A 431 -8.80 0.33 2.10
C ALA A 431 -8.92 -0.75 3.17
N ARG A 432 -10.12 -0.92 3.73
CA ARG A 432 -10.45 -1.92 4.73
C ARG A 432 -11.51 -2.88 4.17
N GLY A 433 -11.21 -4.17 4.18
CA GLY A 433 -12.13 -5.26 3.86
C GLY A 433 -12.37 -6.17 5.08
N SER A 434 -13.46 -6.93 5.05
CA SER A 434 -13.70 -7.99 6.04
C SER A 434 -12.78 -9.17 5.75
N ALA A 435 -12.15 -9.75 6.78
CA ALA A 435 -11.38 -10.98 6.60
C ALA A 435 -12.27 -12.18 6.25
N ASP A 436 -13.55 -12.12 6.62
CA ASP A 436 -14.54 -13.16 6.33
C ASP A 436 -15.08 -13.09 4.88
N ASP A 437 -14.74 -12.08 4.10
CA ASP A 437 -15.20 -11.92 2.71
C ASP A 437 -14.29 -12.72 1.76
N PRO A 438 -14.74 -13.84 1.18
CA PRO A 438 -13.89 -14.66 0.30
C PRO A 438 -13.42 -13.90 -0.95
N ALA A 439 -14.20 -12.90 -1.39
CA ALA A 439 -13.83 -12.05 -2.50
C ALA A 439 -12.55 -11.24 -2.22
N MET A 440 -12.22 -11.01 -0.95
CA MET A 440 -11.01 -10.28 -0.55
C MET A 440 -9.75 -11.07 -0.91
N ASP A 441 -9.74 -12.37 -0.60
CA ASP A 441 -8.58 -13.24 -0.81
C ASP A 441 -8.37 -13.49 -2.31
N ASP A 442 -9.46 -13.70 -3.06
CA ASP A 442 -9.44 -13.79 -4.53
C ASP A 442 -8.92 -12.51 -5.18
N PHE A 443 -9.35 -11.35 -4.67
CA PHE A 443 -8.95 -10.04 -5.17
C PHE A 443 -7.45 -9.78 -4.97
N ILE A 444 -6.91 -10.10 -3.79
CA ILE A 444 -5.47 -10.00 -3.47
C ILE A 444 -4.65 -10.88 -4.41
N PHE A 445 -5.07 -12.14 -4.60
CA PHE A 445 -4.39 -13.07 -5.49
C PHE A 445 -4.44 -12.63 -6.95
N ALA A 446 -5.59 -12.15 -7.42
CA ALA A 446 -5.75 -11.64 -8.77
C ALA A 446 -4.86 -10.42 -9.05
N LEU A 447 -4.73 -9.50 -8.10
CA LEU A 447 -3.81 -8.36 -8.18
C LEU A 447 -2.36 -8.83 -8.37
N ALA A 448 -1.91 -9.75 -7.53
CA ALA A 448 -0.54 -10.26 -7.56
C ALA A 448 -0.24 -11.06 -8.83
N ARG A 449 -1.17 -11.93 -9.25
CA ARG A 449 -1.02 -12.75 -10.45
C ARG A 449 -0.97 -11.92 -11.72
N HIS A 450 -1.87 -10.96 -11.89
CA HIS A 450 -1.87 -10.10 -13.08
C HIS A 450 -0.57 -9.31 -13.23
N ALA A 451 -0.04 -8.80 -12.12
CA ALA A 451 1.25 -8.12 -12.13
C ALA A 451 2.41 -9.09 -12.46
N GLY A 452 2.35 -10.34 -11.97
CA GLY A 452 3.38 -11.36 -12.19
C GLY A 452 3.24 -12.20 -13.46
N GLU A 453 2.17 -12.10 -14.23
CA GLU A 453 1.91 -12.98 -15.38
C GLU A 453 2.84 -12.68 -16.57
N SER A 454 3.72 -13.62 -16.89
CA SER A 454 4.44 -13.61 -18.16
C SER A 454 3.49 -14.12 -19.26
N TYR A 455 3.20 -13.30 -20.28
CA TYR A 455 2.57 -13.78 -21.51
C TYR A 455 3.56 -14.73 -22.24
N CYS A 456 3.62 -15.99 -21.81
CA CYS A 456 4.19 -17.07 -22.58
C CYS A 456 3.11 -17.56 -23.54
N GLY A 457 3.20 -17.17 -24.81
CA GLY A 457 2.32 -17.67 -25.86
C GLY A 457 2.32 -19.20 -25.91
N ALA A 458 1.12 -19.77 -25.73
CA ALA A 458 0.69 -21.15 -25.94
C ALA A 458 1.37 -22.25 -25.07
N PRO A 459 0.58 -23.25 -24.62
CA PRO A 459 1.14 -24.43 -23.96
C PRO A 459 2.05 -25.17 -24.95
N GLN A 460 3.32 -25.32 -24.60
CA GLN A 460 4.18 -26.27 -25.31
C GLN A 460 3.69 -27.67 -24.93
N GLN A 461 3.05 -28.35 -25.88
CA GLN A 461 2.78 -29.78 -25.77
C GLN A 461 4.12 -30.53 -25.59
N PRO A 462 4.14 -31.63 -24.82
CA PRO A 462 5.33 -32.46 -24.69
C PRO A 462 5.75 -32.98 -26.07
N LEU A 463 7.04 -32.85 -26.40
CA LEU A 463 7.63 -33.42 -27.61
C LEU A 463 7.57 -34.95 -27.53
N GLU A 464 6.57 -35.55 -28.15
CA GLU A 464 6.59 -36.97 -28.49
C GLU A 464 7.57 -37.20 -29.65
N SER A 465 8.40 -38.22 -29.46
CA SER A 465 9.44 -38.68 -30.38
C SER A 465 8.86 -39.08 -31.73
N ALA A 466 9.19 -38.33 -32.79
CA ALA A 466 9.00 -38.76 -34.16
C ALA A 466 10.34 -38.78 -34.89
N SER A 467 10.81 -39.99 -35.13
CA SER A 467 11.89 -40.33 -36.04
C SER A 467 11.59 -39.90 -37.48
N SER A 468 12.67 -39.60 -38.21
CA SER A 468 12.87 -39.68 -39.67
C SER A 468 12.82 -38.39 -40.52
N SER A 469 13.94 -38.25 -41.26
CA SER A 469 14.14 -37.62 -42.58
C SER A 469 14.06 -36.09 -42.75
N SER A 470 15.25 -35.48 -42.78
CA SER A 470 15.80 -34.60 -43.83
C SER A 470 14.85 -33.75 -44.69
N SER A 471 14.91 -32.41 -44.55
CA SER A 471 15.46 -31.49 -45.56
C SER A 471 15.03 -30.02 -45.33
N SER A 472 16.01 -29.13 -45.36
CA SER A 472 15.99 -27.70 -45.74
C SER A 472 14.76 -26.82 -45.43
N SER A 473 14.92 -25.86 -44.52
CA SER A 473 14.70 -24.41 -44.79
C SER A 473 14.90 -23.59 -43.50
N SER A 474 16.01 -22.88 -43.43
CA SER A 474 16.37 -21.99 -42.32
C SER A 474 15.52 -20.71 -42.34
N ARG A 475 14.42 -20.69 -41.59
CA ARG A 475 13.66 -19.46 -41.29
C ARG A 475 13.67 -19.22 -39.78
N ARG A 476 14.71 -18.54 -39.28
CA ARG A 476 14.75 -18.01 -37.91
C ARG A 476 13.63 -16.99 -37.74
N LYS A 477 12.53 -17.38 -37.09
CA LYS A 477 11.53 -16.45 -36.55
C LYS A 477 12.18 -15.70 -35.38
N ALA A 478 12.47 -14.42 -35.57
CA ALA A 478 12.91 -13.53 -34.50
C ALA A 478 11.77 -13.39 -33.48
N LYS A 479 12.01 -13.83 -32.23
CA LYS A 479 11.16 -13.48 -31.08
C LYS A 479 11.27 -11.97 -30.87
N LYS A 480 10.16 -11.24 -31.02
CA LYS A 480 10.06 -9.84 -30.58
C LYS A 480 10.31 -9.81 -29.07
N MET A 481 11.31 -9.03 -28.64
CA MET A 481 11.54 -8.74 -27.22
C MET A 481 10.34 -7.97 -26.66
N PRO A 482 9.83 -8.32 -25.46
CA PRO A 482 8.91 -7.48 -24.72
C PRO A 482 9.58 -6.14 -24.44
N GLN A 483 8.88 -5.04 -24.70
CA GLN A 483 9.38 -3.72 -24.32
C GLN A 483 9.13 -3.55 -22.83
N GLY A 484 10.15 -3.26 -22.01
CA GLY A 484 10.04 -3.13 -20.54
C GLY A 484 8.97 -2.15 -20.00
N GLY A 485 8.22 -1.46 -20.87
CA GLY A 485 7.01 -0.72 -20.51
C GLY A 485 5.80 -1.61 -20.16
N GLU A 486 5.72 -2.85 -20.67
CA GLU A 486 4.55 -3.72 -20.46
C GLU A 486 4.31 -4.04 -18.98
N CYS A 487 5.36 -4.25 -18.21
CA CYS A 487 5.24 -4.55 -16.79
C CYS A 487 4.73 -3.34 -15.97
N ARG A 488 5.25 -2.14 -16.28
CA ARG A 488 4.79 -0.90 -15.65
C ARG A 488 3.31 -0.64 -15.92
N ILE A 489 2.87 -0.92 -17.15
CA ILE A 489 1.45 -0.83 -17.54
C ILE A 489 0.61 -1.80 -16.71
N ARG A 490 1.04 -3.07 -16.57
CA ARG A 490 0.31 -4.07 -15.76
C ARG A 490 0.23 -3.68 -14.28
N SER A 491 1.33 -3.20 -13.72
CA SER A 491 1.38 -2.71 -12.33
C SER A 491 0.38 -1.57 -12.12
N ALA A 492 0.32 -0.61 -13.06
CA ALA A 492 -0.66 0.47 -13.03
C ALA A 492 -2.10 0.00 -13.29
N ALA A 493 -2.30 -1.02 -14.12
CA ALA A 493 -3.61 -1.61 -14.39
C ALA A 493 -4.18 -2.27 -13.12
N ALA A 494 -3.36 -3.04 -12.41
CA ALA A 494 -3.69 -3.62 -11.10
C ALA A 494 -4.00 -2.52 -10.06
N TRP A 495 -3.21 -1.45 -10.04
CA TRP A 495 -3.46 -0.29 -9.18
C TRP A 495 -4.76 0.44 -9.50
N ALA A 496 -5.05 0.67 -10.79
CA ALA A 496 -6.28 1.30 -11.24
C ALA A 496 -7.50 0.42 -10.91
N TRP A 497 -7.35 -0.90 -11.00
CA TRP A 497 -8.38 -1.84 -10.56
C TRP A 497 -8.64 -1.74 -9.06
N ALA A 498 -7.58 -1.60 -8.24
CA ALA A 498 -7.73 -1.42 -6.81
C ALA A 498 -8.51 -0.15 -6.43
N TYR A 499 -8.25 0.96 -7.12
CA TYR A 499 -9.06 2.18 -6.96
C TYR A 499 -10.50 2.01 -7.46
N SER A 500 -10.70 1.29 -8.57
CA SER A 500 -12.04 0.98 -9.10
C SER A 500 -12.86 0.16 -8.09
N ALA A 501 -12.23 -0.77 -7.37
CA ALA A 501 -12.89 -1.57 -6.33
C ALA A 501 -13.39 -0.76 -5.13
N LEU A 502 -12.83 0.43 -4.87
CA LEU A 502 -13.32 1.36 -3.84
C LEU A 502 -14.57 2.14 -4.25
N GLY A 503 -14.89 2.17 -5.55
CA GLY A 503 -15.99 2.97 -6.10
C GLY A 503 -15.74 4.49 -6.06
N PRO A 504 -16.65 5.30 -6.62
CA PRO A 504 -16.59 6.76 -6.51
C PRO A 504 -16.67 7.22 -5.04
N PRO A 505 -15.95 8.29 -4.65
CA PRO A 505 -15.10 9.15 -5.46
C PRO A 505 -13.68 8.62 -5.70
N TYR A 506 -13.27 7.50 -5.10
CA TYR A 506 -11.89 7.03 -5.16
C TYR A 506 -11.50 6.49 -6.52
N ALA A 507 -12.42 5.78 -7.20
CA ALA A 507 -12.23 5.32 -8.57
C ALA A 507 -11.84 6.48 -9.53
N ASP A 508 -12.37 7.67 -9.28
CA ASP A 508 -12.14 8.87 -10.08
C ASP A 508 -10.74 9.46 -9.87
N LEU A 509 -10.19 9.28 -8.67
CA LEU A 509 -8.83 9.73 -8.32
C LEU A 509 -7.79 9.10 -9.25
N ALA A 510 -8.01 7.85 -9.67
CA ALA A 510 -7.10 7.07 -10.50
C ALA A 510 -7.15 7.42 -12.00
N ARG A 511 -8.06 8.29 -12.46
CA ARG A 511 -8.19 8.62 -13.89
C ARG A 511 -7.03 9.42 -14.44
N ASN A 512 -6.49 10.37 -13.67
CA ASN A 512 -5.47 11.30 -14.15
C ASN A 512 -4.05 10.78 -13.85
N GLN A 513 -3.74 9.64 -14.46
CA GLN A 513 -2.42 9.02 -14.35
C GLN A 513 -1.38 9.88 -15.06
N LYS A 514 -0.29 10.18 -14.35
CA LYS A 514 0.88 10.77 -15.00
C LYS A 514 1.49 9.75 -15.98
N PRO A 515 1.94 10.18 -17.18
CA PRO A 515 2.63 9.31 -18.11
C PRO A 515 3.78 8.54 -17.45
N PHE A 516 4.02 7.31 -17.88
CA PHE A 516 5.28 6.64 -17.56
C PHE A 516 6.40 7.41 -18.27
N MET A 517 7.16 8.22 -17.53
CA MET A 517 8.40 8.75 -18.10
C MET A 517 9.33 7.55 -18.34
N GLN A 518 9.75 7.37 -19.60
CA GLN A 518 10.82 6.44 -19.95
C GLN A 518 12.16 7.16 -19.72
N ASP A 519 13.01 6.54 -18.87
CA ASP A 519 14.42 6.83 -18.54
C ASP A 519 14.83 8.27 -18.14
N PRO A 520 15.38 8.49 -16.93
CA PRO A 520 16.49 9.41 -16.78
C PRO A 520 17.74 8.71 -17.32
N ARG A 521 18.00 8.81 -18.63
CA ARG A 521 19.38 8.74 -19.15
C ARG A 521 20.11 10.08 -19.02
N GLU A 522 19.50 11.05 -18.35
CA GLU A 522 20.07 12.36 -18.06
C GLU A 522 19.82 12.70 -16.59
N ASN A 523 20.72 12.24 -15.72
CA ASN A 523 21.22 12.94 -14.53
C ASN A 523 22.44 12.22 -13.98
#